data_AF-A0A0C9ZYP7-F1
#
_entry.id   AF-A0A0C9ZYP7-F1
#
_cell.length_a   1.000
_cell.length_b   1.000
_cell.length_c   1.000
_cell.angle_alpha   90.00
_cell.angle_beta   90.00
_cell.angle_gamma   90.00
#
_symmetry.space_group_name_H-M   'P 1'
#
loop_
_entity.id
_entity.type
_entity.pdbx_description
1 polymer ?
#
loop_
_entity_poly.entity_id
_entity_poly.type
_entity_poly.pdbx_seq_one_letter_code
_entity_poly.pdbx_strand_id
1 'polypeptide(L)'
;MKWRTVHDPSICYSGTHIAHSAKYGLLAVNRLLNVCGQDQAVGHDVGCASKKTIASSSLRKEAQEKWLKVVVNAFHRFAHNHMCQLENHPLYQSGFSNKDLETCEHIFSSSNNMAPLIRHASEFHWKQFLDLHFNQWDADKYLELSKVSTES
;
A
#
# COMPACT_ATOMS: atom_id res chain seq x y z
N MET A 1 -3.12 -0.75 20.70
CA MET A 1 -2.55 0.09 19.62
C MET A 1 -3.29 1.42 19.63
N LYS A 2 -2.63 2.50 20.05
CA LYS A 2 -3.23 3.84 20.18
C LYS A 2 -2.57 4.72 19.12
N TRP A 3 -3.27 4.95 18.01
CA TRP A 3 -2.80 5.86 16.96
C TRP A 3 -2.91 7.30 17.47
N ARG A 4 -1.78 7.99 17.56
CA ARG A 4 -1.69 9.39 17.98
C ARG A 4 -1.66 10.23 16.71
N THR A 5 -2.68 11.05 16.49
CA THR A 5 -2.70 12.04 15.41
C THR A 5 -1.71 13.15 15.73
N VAL A 6 -0.59 13.18 15.03
CA VAL A 6 0.29 14.35 14.97
C VAL A 6 -0.09 15.07 13.68
N HIS A 7 -0.28 16.40 13.76
CA HIS A 7 -0.52 17.28 12.62
C HIS A 7 0.73 17.35 11.73
N ASP A 8 0.96 16.31 10.96
CA ASP A 8 1.96 16.18 9.90
C ASP A 8 1.24 15.41 8.78
N PRO A 9 1.23 15.84 7.50
CA PRO A 9 0.50 15.16 6.43
C PRO A 9 1.18 13.85 6.07
N SER A 10 1.14 12.89 7.00
CA SER A 10 1.49 11.51 6.75
C SER A 10 0.43 10.94 5.82
N ILE A 11 0.74 10.88 4.53
CA ILE A 11 -0.01 10.09 3.56
C ILE A 11 -0.16 8.69 4.17
N CYS A 12 -1.41 8.33 4.48
CA CYS A 12 -1.74 6.98 4.87
C CYS A 12 -1.74 6.17 3.59
N TYR A 13 -0.59 5.59 3.26
CA TYR A 13 -0.47 4.71 2.11
C TYR A 13 -1.03 3.34 2.48
N SER A 14 -2.08 2.92 1.79
CA SER A 14 -2.44 1.51 1.70
C SER A 14 -2.02 1.00 0.32
N GLY A 15 -0.94 0.22 0.26
CA GLY A 15 -0.60 -0.53 -0.94
C GLY A 15 -1.53 -1.71 -1.06
N THR A 16 -2.51 -1.62 -1.96
CA THR A 16 -3.30 -2.77 -2.37
C THR A 16 -2.72 -3.33 -3.65
N HIS A 17 -1.97 -4.42 -3.53
CA HIS A 17 -1.91 -5.41 -4.59
C HIS A 17 -3.35 -5.80 -4.89
N ILE A 18 -3.84 -5.53 -6.10
CA ILE A 18 -5.16 -6.02 -6.49
C ILE A 18 -4.99 -7.52 -6.61
N ALA A 19 -5.20 -8.23 -5.50
CA ALA A 19 -5.32 -9.67 -5.46
C ALA A 19 -6.53 -10.04 -6.32
N HIS A 20 -6.29 -10.20 -7.62
CA HIS A 20 -7.12 -10.85 -8.63
C HIS A 20 -8.56 -10.29 -8.86
N SER A 21 -9.10 -9.44 -7.99
CA SER A 21 -10.48 -8.92 -8.08
C SER A 21 -10.59 -7.46 -7.65
N ALA A 22 -11.20 -6.64 -8.52
CA ALA A 22 -11.49 -5.22 -8.29
C ALA A 22 -12.26 -4.94 -6.98
N LYS A 23 -12.97 -5.93 -6.44
CA LYS A 23 -13.77 -5.80 -5.20
C LYS A 23 -12.89 -5.53 -3.97
N TYR A 24 -11.72 -6.16 -3.88
CA TYR A 24 -10.81 -5.95 -2.74
C TYR A 24 -10.12 -4.58 -2.80
N GLY A 25 -9.77 -4.11 -4.02
CA GLY A 25 -9.28 -2.75 -4.22
C GLY A 25 -10.30 -1.70 -3.79
N LEU A 26 -11.57 -1.86 -4.16
CA LEU A 26 -12.65 -0.97 -3.71
C LEU A 26 -12.87 -1.00 -2.19
N LEU A 27 -12.79 -2.19 -1.57
CA LEU A 27 -12.92 -2.31 -0.11
C LEU A 27 -11.78 -1.56 0.61
N ALA A 28 -10.55 -1.68 0.11
CA ALA A 28 -9.41 -0.96 0.67
C ALA A 28 -9.55 0.55 0.50
N VAL A 29 -9.99 1.01 -0.67
CA VAL A 29 -10.30 2.43 -0.91
C VAL A 29 -11.36 2.92 0.06
N ASN A 30 -12.46 2.18 0.24
CA ASN A 30 -13.50 2.55 1.20
C ASN A 30 -12.94 2.65 2.63
N ARG A 31 -12.11 1.69 3.05
CA ARG A 31 -11.50 1.71 4.38
C ARG A 31 -10.54 2.90 4.55
N LEU A 32 -9.73 3.19 3.54
CA LEU A 32 -8.81 4.33 3.52
C LEU A 32 -9.59 5.64 3.68
N LEU A 33 -10.64 5.85 2.89
CA LEU A 33 -11.49 7.03 2.95
C LEU A 33 -12.13 7.21 4.34
N ASN A 34 -12.56 6.11 4.98
CA ASN A 34 -13.20 6.15 6.30
C ASN A 34 -12.22 6.39 7.46
N VAL A 35 -11.02 5.82 7.39
CA VAL A 35 -10.05 5.88 8.51
C VAL A 35 -9.15 7.11 8.41
N CYS A 36 -8.68 7.42 7.20
CA CYS A 36 -7.61 8.39 7.00
C CYS A 36 -8.12 9.76 6.50
N GLY A 37 -9.34 9.81 5.97
CA GLY A 37 -10.01 11.06 5.62
C GLY A 37 -9.58 11.64 4.28
N GLN A 38 -9.40 12.96 4.22
CA GLN A 38 -9.13 13.73 3.00
C GLN A 38 -7.65 13.68 2.60
N ASP A 39 -7.37 13.99 1.33
CA ASP A 39 -6.02 14.12 0.76
C ASP A 39 -5.17 12.85 0.83
N GLN A 40 -5.84 11.70 0.84
CA GLN A 40 -5.18 10.41 0.89
C GLN A 40 -4.89 9.86 -0.50
N ALA A 41 -4.03 8.85 -0.54
CA ALA A 41 -3.57 8.29 -1.78
C ALA A 41 -3.39 6.78 -1.70
N VAL A 42 -3.82 6.08 -2.76
CA VAL A 42 -3.85 4.62 -2.82
C VAL A 42 -2.93 4.10 -3.93
N GLY A 43 -2.08 3.15 -3.58
CA GLY A 43 -1.21 2.45 -4.52
C GLY A 43 -1.95 1.33 -5.23
N HIS A 44 -1.95 1.35 -6.56
CA HIS A 44 -2.44 0.24 -7.39
C HIS A 44 -1.48 0.00 -8.57
N ASP A 45 -1.36 -1.26 -8.99
CA ASP A 45 -0.53 -1.62 -10.14
C ASP A 45 -1.01 -0.91 -11.42
N VAL A 46 -2.33 -0.70 -11.54
CA VAL A 46 -2.95 -0.14 -12.73
C VAL A 46 -3.72 1.15 -12.41
N GLY A 47 -3.01 2.29 -12.39
CA GLY A 47 -3.60 3.58 -12.04
C GLY A 47 -4.85 3.95 -12.86
N CYS A 48 -4.77 3.90 -14.19
CA CYS A 48 -5.89 4.30 -15.06
C CYS A 48 -7.10 3.36 -14.96
N ALA A 49 -6.92 2.05 -14.85
CA ALA A 49 -8.03 1.13 -14.63
C ALA A 49 -8.62 1.32 -13.23
N SER A 50 -7.79 1.51 -12.22
CA SER A 50 -8.24 1.75 -10.84
C SER A 50 -9.07 3.03 -10.74
N LYS A 51 -8.63 4.13 -11.37
CA LYS A 51 -9.43 5.36 -11.48
C LYS A 51 -10.79 5.10 -12.13
N LYS A 52 -10.83 4.34 -13.24
CA LYS A 52 -12.08 3.97 -13.91
C LYS A 52 -12.99 3.13 -12.99
N THR A 53 -12.43 2.14 -12.32
CA THR A 53 -13.15 1.26 -11.38
C THR A 53 -13.74 2.06 -10.23
N ILE A 54 -12.96 2.92 -9.57
CA ILE A 54 -13.44 3.79 -8.48
C ILE A 54 -14.54 4.72 -8.99
N ALA A 55 -14.33 5.36 -10.14
CA ALA A 55 -15.31 6.26 -10.73
C ALA A 55 -16.62 5.56 -11.14
N SER A 56 -16.56 4.27 -11.48
CA SER A 56 -17.75 3.46 -11.80
C SER A 56 -18.46 2.87 -10.56
N SER A 57 -17.88 3.03 -9.36
CA SER A 57 -18.39 2.45 -8.13
C SER A 57 -19.24 3.44 -7.31
N SER A 58 -19.89 2.93 -6.25
CA SER A 58 -20.59 3.77 -5.27
C SER A 58 -19.66 4.74 -4.53
N LEU A 59 -18.34 4.51 -4.54
CA LEU A 59 -17.34 5.36 -3.88
C LEU A 59 -16.98 6.62 -4.67
N ARG A 60 -17.47 6.79 -5.90
CA ARG A 60 -17.09 7.91 -6.78
C ARG A 60 -17.21 9.26 -6.08
N LYS A 61 -18.37 9.56 -5.48
CA LYS A 61 -18.62 10.87 -4.86
C LYS A 61 -17.68 11.10 -3.68
N GLU A 62 -17.60 10.13 -2.78
CA GLU A 62 -16.75 10.22 -1.59
C GLU A 62 -15.26 10.34 -1.95
N ALA A 63 -14.78 9.56 -2.92
CA ALA A 63 -13.41 9.64 -3.40
C ALA A 63 -13.10 11.02 -4.01
N GLN A 64 -14.06 11.63 -4.71
CA GLN A 64 -13.93 12.99 -5.24
C GLN A 64 -13.97 14.06 -4.15
N GLU A 65 -14.90 13.96 -3.19
CA GLU A 65 -15.04 14.90 -2.07
C GLU A 65 -13.82 14.86 -1.14
N LYS A 66 -13.19 13.71 -1.00
CA LYS A 66 -11.99 13.51 -0.16
C LYS A 66 -10.67 13.66 -0.92
N TRP A 67 -10.71 14.10 -2.18
CA TRP A 67 -9.51 14.33 -3.02
C TRP A 67 -8.57 13.11 -3.09
N LEU A 68 -9.14 11.90 -3.19
CA LEU A 68 -8.38 10.67 -3.27
C LEU A 68 -7.47 10.66 -4.51
N LYS A 69 -6.17 10.45 -4.30
CA LYS A 69 -5.19 10.26 -5.37
C LYS A 69 -4.96 8.78 -5.61
N VAL A 70 -4.80 8.40 -6.87
CA VAL A 70 -4.36 7.06 -7.27
C VAL A 70 -2.92 7.17 -7.74
N VAL A 71 -2.04 6.38 -7.16
CA VAL A 71 -0.61 6.38 -7.47
C VAL A 71 -0.21 4.97 -7.89
N VAL A 72 0.71 4.86 -8.84
CA VAL A 72 1.29 3.58 -9.28
C VAL A 72 2.66 3.41 -8.65
N ASN A 73 3.09 2.16 -8.47
CA ASN A 73 4.48 1.86 -8.08
C ASN A 73 5.47 2.39 -9.15
N ALA A 74 6.60 2.94 -8.70
CA ALA A 74 7.61 3.57 -9.54
C ALA A 74 8.21 2.62 -10.59
N PHE A 75 8.36 1.34 -10.26
CA PHE A 75 9.03 0.36 -11.13
C PHE A 75 8.08 -0.57 -11.89
N HIS A 76 6.81 -0.66 -11.46
CA HIS A 76 5.94 -1.76 -11.89
C HIS A 76 5.26 -1.56 -13.25
N ARG A 77 5.48 -0.44 -13.99
CA ARG A 77 4.66 -0.20 -15.18
C ARG A 77 5.11 0.78 -16.27
N PHE A 78 6.28 0.54 -16.86
CA PHE A 78 6.55 1.13 -18.18
C PHE A 78 5.63 0.57 -19.29
N ALA A 79 5.04 -0.61 -19.08
CA ALA A 79 4.41 -1.39 -20.16
C ALA A 79 2.94 -1.08 -20.46
N HIS A 80 2.20 -0.35 -19.61
CA HIS A 80 0.75 -0.20 -19.82
C HIS A 80 0.34 0.99 -20.66
N ASN A 81 0.81 2.19 -20.30
CA ASN A 81 0.55 3.43 -21.01
C ASN A 81 1.41 4.54 -20.40
N HIS A 82 2.20 5.22 -21.24
CA HIS A 82 3.04 6.35 -20.85
C HIS A 82 2.24 7.48 -20.13
N MET A 83 1.04 7.81 -20.59
CA MET A 83 0.18 8.82 -19.94
C MET A 83 -0.26 8.38 -18.54
N CYS A 84 -0.60 7.11 -18.36
CA CYS A 84 -0.95 6.58 -17.05
C CYS A 84 0.24 6.68 -16.09
N GLN A 85 1.46 6.49 -16.59
CA GLN A 85 2.67 6.64 -15.80
C GLN A 85 2.89 8.11 -15.44
N LEU A 86 2.93 9.03 -16.41
CA LEU A 86 3.12 10.46 -16.14
C LEU A 86 2.11 11.03 -15.13
N GLU A 87 0.84 10.61 -15.22
CA GLU A 87 -0.19 11.10 -14.32
C GLU A 87 -0.12 10.53 -12.89
N ASN A 88 0.33 9.29 -12.73
CA ASN A 88 0.18 8.55 -11.47
C ASN A 88 1.51 8.13 -10.84
N HIS A 89 2.64 8.43 -11.46
CA HIS A 89 3.94 8.05 -10.94
C HIS A 89 4.27 8.84 -9.67
N PRO A 90 4.87 8.23 -8.63
CA PRO A 90 5.12 8.87 -7.34
C PRO A 90 5.98 10.14 -7.48
N LEU A 91 6.95 10.13 -8.40
CA LEU A 91 7.81 11.29 -8.71
C LEU A 91 7.02 12.57 -9.07
N TYR A 92 5.86 12.43 -9.72
CA TYR A 92 5.04 13.55 -10.15
C TYR A 92 3.89 13.86 -9.18
N GLN A 93 3.78 13.10 -8.09
CA GLN A 93 2.73 13.24 -7.08
C GLN A 93 3.28 13.86 -5.80
N SER A 94 2.77 15.05 -5.46
CA SER A 94 3.19 15.74 -4.24
C SER A 94 2.85 14.91 -2.99
N GLY A 95 3.82 14.80 -2.09
CA GLY A 95 3.75 14.09 -0.81
C GLY A 95 4.37 12.68 -0.81
N PHE A 96 4.68 12.10 -1.97
CA PHE A 96 5.17 10.72 -2.04
C PHE A 96 6.66 10.51 -1.77
N SER A 97 7.46 11.58 -1.67
CA SER A 97 8.93 11.55 -1.55
C SER A 97 9.59 10.47 -2.44
N ASN A 98 10.82 10.04 -2.17
CA ASN A 98 11.47 8.98 -2.97
C ASN A 98 10.92 7.57 -2.64
N LYS A 99 9.66 7.46 -2.19
CA LYS A 99 9.03 6.15 -1.93
C LYS A 99 8.63 5.55 -3.27
N ASP A 100 9.30 4.47 -3.63
CA ASP A 100 9.02 3.66 -4.82
C ASP A 100 7.63 3.00 -4.79
N LEU A 101 7.01 2.92 -3.60
CA LEU A 101 5.78 2.19 -3.32
C LEU A 101 5.90 0.67 -3.54
N GLU A 102 7.14 0.14 -3.53
CA GLU A 102 7.45 -1.29 -3.55
C GLU A 102 7.41 -1.91 -2.15
N THR A 103 7.46 -1.11 -1.09
CA THR A 103 7.54 -1.63 0.28
C THR A 103 6.43 -2.65 0.58
N CYS A 104 5.21 -2.41 0.07
CA CYS A 104 4.13 -3.37 0.19
C CYS A 104 4.41 -4.67 -0.59
N GLU A 105 4.95 -4.60 -1.80
CA GLU A 105 5.32 -5.78 -2.59
C GLU A 105 6.39 -6.62 -1.89
N HIS A 106 7.42 -5.99 -1.33
CA HIS A 106 8.47 -6.67 -0.57
C HIS A 106 7.92 -7.32 0.70
N ILE A 107 7.06 -6.62 1.45
CA ILE A 107 6.40 -7.16 2.66
C ILE A 107 5.51 -8.36 2.30
N PHE A 108 4.65 -8.23 1.27
CA PHE A 108 3.76 -9.32 0.86
C PHE A 108 4.52 -10.50 0.25
N SER A 109 5.55 -10.23 -0.54
CA SER A 109 6.44 -11.27 -1.09
C SER A 109 7.14 -12.05 0.02
N SER A 110 7.70 -11.35 1.02
CA SER A 110 8.29 -11.97 2.21
C SER A 110 7.29 -12.87 2.95
N SER A 111 6.03 -12.44 3.05
CA SER A 111 4.99 -13.21 3.74
C SER A 111 4.66 -14.55 3.06
N ASN A 112 4.95 -14.71 1.75
CA ASN A 112 4.77 -15.99 1.05
C ASN A 112 5.65 -17.11 1.64
N ASN A 113 6.76 -16.76 2.31
CA ASN A 113 7.60 -17.74 3.01
C ASN A 113 6.84 -18.44 4.16
N MET A 114 5.77 -17.83 4.66
CA MET A 114 4.92 -18.43 5.69
C MET A 114 3.90 -19.41 5.13
N ALA A 115 3.67 -19.45 3.81
CA ALA A 115 2.65 -20.29 3.18
C ALA A 115 2.74 -21.78 3.57
N PRO A 116 3.93 -22.43 3.66
CA PRO A 116 4.04 -23.82 4.10
C PRO A 116 3.61 -24.03 5.56
N LEU A 117 3.90 -23.06 6.43
CA LEU A 117 3.62 -23.13 7.87
C LEU A 117 2.14 -22.92 8.17
N ILE A 118 1.48 -22.02 7.43
CA ILE A 118 0.10 -21.65 7.68
C ILE A 118 -0.92 -22.55 6.99
N ARG A 119 -0.55 -23.25 5.91
CA ARG A 119 -1.48 -24.04 5.07
C ARG A 119 -2.27 -25.07 5.86
N HIS A 120 -1.66 -25.65 6.90
CA HIS A 120 -2.28 -26.69 7.74
C HIS A 120 -2.46 -26.25 9.19
N ALA A 121 -2.26 -24.96 9.48
CA ALA A 121 -2.39 -24.42 10.82
C ALA A 121 -3.86 -24.13 11.15
N SER A 122 -4.23 -24.29 12.43
CA SER A 122 -5.49 -23.74 12.95
C SER A 122 -5.50 -22.21 12.83
N GLU A 123 -6.67 -21.57 12.84
CA GLU A 123 -6.80 -20.10 12.79
C GLU A 123 -5.94 -19.37 13.83
N PHE A 124 -5.84 -19.89 15.05
CA PHE A 124 -5.00 -19.33 16.11
C PHE A 124 -3.52 -19.31 15.72
N HIS A 125 -2.97 -20.47 15.37
CA HIS A 125 -1.58 -20.61 14.93
C HIS A 125 -1.29 -19.85 13.64
N TRP A 126 -2.26 -19.76 12.71
CA TRP A 126 -2.13 -18.94 11.50
C TRP A 126 -1.87 -17.47 11.84
N LYS A 127 -2.67 -16.89 12.75
CA LYS A 127 -2.48 -15.51 13.21
C LYS A 127 -1.15 -15.35 13.94
N GLN A 128 -0.80 -16.31 14.80
CA GLN A 128 0.47 -16.28 15.54
C GLN A 128 1.69 -16.30 14.60
N PHE A 129 1.68 -17.15 13.58
CA PHE A 129 2.77 -17.23 12.61
C PHE A 129 2.92 -15.94 11.79
N LEU A 130 1.81 -15.34 11.36
CA LEU A 130 1.85 -14.05 10.66
C LEU A 130 2.37 -12.94 11.57
N ASP A 131 1.91 -12.87 12.82
CA ASP A 131 2.35 -11.87 13.79
C ASP A 131 3.87 -11.96 14.05
N LEU A 132 4.36 -13.17 14.33
CA LEU A 132 5.79 -13.42 14.53
C LEU A 132 6.61 -13.06 13.29
N HIS A 133 6.14 -13.41 12.10
CA HIS A 133 6.82 -13.07 10.85
C HIS A 133 6.98 -11.56 10.68
N PHE A 134 5.90 -10.79 10.86
CA PHE A 134 5.96 -9.33 10.69
C PHE A 134 6.75 -8.63 11.81
N ASN A 135 6.69 -9.15 13.05
CA ASN A 135 7.54 -8.65 14.13
C ASN A 135 9.03 -8.86 13.84
N GLN A 136 9.40 -10.05 13.34
CA GLN A 136 10.80 -10.32 12.95
C GLN A 136 11.23 -9.47 11.76
N TRP A 137 10.40 -9.37 10.74
CA TRP A 137 10.69 -8.56 9.55
C TRP A 137 10.92 -7.08 9.92
N ASP A 138 10.10 -6.52 10.81
CA ASP A 138 10.27 -5.15 11.31
C ASP A 138 11.59 -4.99 12.06
N ALA A 139 11.91 -5.92 12.98
CA ALA A 139 13.18 -5.92 13.71
C ALA A 139 14.41 -6.00 12.80
N ASP A 140 14.37 -6.84 11.77
CA ASP A 140 15.45 -6.97 10.79
C ASP A 140 15.65 -5.67 10.00
N LYS A 141 14.57 -4.99 9.61
CA LYS A 141 14.64 -3.71 8.89
C LYS A 141 15.21 -2.59 9.75
N TYR A 142 14.83 -2.50 11.02
CA TYR A 142 15.45 -1.52 11.93
C TYR A 142 16.94 -1.80 12.14
N LEU A 143 17.34 -3.07 12.23
CA LEU A 143 18.74 -3.44 12.36
C LEU A 143 19.54 -3.06 11.10
N GLU A 144 19.00 -3.29 9.91
CA GLU A 144 19.63 -2.88 8.64
C GLU A 144 19.86 -1.36 8.57
N LEU A 145 18.88 -0.55 8.99
CA LEU A 145 19.01 0.91 9.02
C LEU A 145 20.13 1.39 9.96
N SER A 146 20.29 0.73 11.11
CA SER A 146 21.32 1.10 12.09
C SER A 146 22.76 0.88 11.60
N LYS A 147 22.96 -0.07 10.67
CA LYS A 147 24.28 -0.38 10.09
C LYS A 147 24.72 0.66 9.06
N VAL A 148 23.76 1.24 8.32
CA VAL A 148 24.05 2.27 7.31
C VAL A 148 24.54 3.57 7.96
N SER A 149 24.07 3.89 9.17
CA SER A 149 24.49 5.08 9.92
C SER A 149 25.88 4.99 10.56
N THR A 150 26.53 3.83 10.53
CA THR A 150 27.87 3.63 11.12
C THR A 150 29.01 3.62 10.11
N GLU A 151 28.70 3.70 8.81
CA GLU A 151 29.68 3.70 7.72
C GLU A 151 29.83 5.06 7.01
N SER A 152 29.26 6.14 7.57
CA SER A 152 29.36 7.52 7.06
C SER A 152 30.34 8.38 7.84
#